data_AF-A0A288G2D3-F1
#
_entry.id   AF-A0A288G2D3-F1
#
_cell.length_a   1.000
_cell.length_b   1.000
_cell.length_c   1.000
_cell.angle_alpha   90.00
_cell.angle_beta   90.00
_cell.angle_gamma   90.00
#
_symmetry.space_group_name_H-M   'P 1'
#
loop_
_entity.id
_entity.type
_entity.pdbx_description
1 polymer ?
#
loop_
_entity_poly.entity_id
_entity_poly.type
_entity_poly.pdbx_seq_one_letter_code
_entity_poly.pdbx_strand_id
1 'polypeptide(L)'
;AILMFTSKSAAPVIFKLLKSAVANAVHNFNFNKDDLFVEEIFVDEGLRLPRLFPRAKGKTDKRKKRMSRVKIFLSSFKKEIQGM
;
A
#
# COMPACT_ATOMS: atom_id res chain seq x y z
N ALA A 1 7.01 5.59 -13.49
CA ALA A 1 7.03 4.58 -14.58
C ALA A 1 7.17 3.14 -14.07
N ILE A 2 8.07 2.86 -13.12
CA ILE A 2 8.42 1.49 -12.67
C ILE A 2 7.19 0.59 -12.40
N LEU A 3 6.21 1.06 -11.63
CA LEU A 3 5.03 0.25 -11.27
C LEU A 3 4.13 -0.16 -12.45
N MET A 4 4.18 0.52 -13.59
CA MET A 4 3.38 0.15 -14.77
C MET A 4 3.95 -1.06 -15.51
N PHE A 5 5.26 -1.26 -15.42
CA PHE A 5 5.98 -2.29 -16.17
C PHE A 5 6.34 -3.52 -15.32
N THR A 6 6.07 -3.48 -14.01
CA THR A 6 6.33 -4.59 -13.11
C THR A 6 5.27 -5.69 -13.26
N SER A 7 5.69 -6.93 -13.57
CA SER A 7 4.83 -8.10 -13.78
C SER A 7 4.27 -8.76 -12.51
N LYS A 8 4.14 -8.01 -11.41
CA LYS A 8 3.62 -8.52 -10.13
C LYS A 8 2.16 -8.12 -9.94
N SER A 9 1.36 -9.03 -9.39
CA SER A 9 -0.07 -8.76 -9.10
C SER A 9 -0.30 -7.58 -8.15
N ALA A 10 0.68 -7.24 -7.31
CA ALA A 10 0.62 -6.10 -6.40
C ALA A 10 0.80 -4.73 -7.10
N ALA A 11 1.43 -4.70 -8.27
CA ALA A 11 1.77 -3.47 -8.98
C ALA A 11 0.55 -2.58 -9.30
N PRO A 12 -0.55 -3.09 -9.89
CA PRO A 12 -1.73 -2.26 -10.18
C PRO A 12 -2.40 -1.71 -8.91
N VAL A 13 -2.36 -2.46 -7.80
CA VAL A 13 -2.95 -2.04 -6.51
C VAL A 13 -2.16 -0.88 -5.92
N ILE A 14 -0.83 -1.00 -5.86
CA ILE A 14 0.05 0.05 -5.33
C ILE A 14 -0.01 1.30 -6.22
N PHE A 15 -0.08 1.13 -7.54
CA PHE A 15 -0.20 2.23 -8.48
C PHE A 15 -1.48 3.06 -8.26
N LYS A 16 -2.62 2.39 -8.03
CA LYS A 16 -3.87 3.05 -7.67
C LYS A 16 -3.75 3.80 -6.34
N LEU A 17 -3.08 3.20 -5.34
CA LEU A 17 -2.87 3.83 -4.04
C LEU A 17 -2.03 5.10 -4.17
N LEU A 18 -0.90 5.03 -4.89
CA LEU A 18 -0.01 6.17 -5.09
C LEU A 18 -0.71 7.33 -5.80
N LYS A 19 -1.49 7.05 -6.84
CA LYS A 19 -2.31 8.08 -7.51
C LYS A 19 -3.28 8.78 -6.55
N SER A 20 -3.94 8.00 -5.70
CA SER A 20 -4.85 8.54 -4.67
C SER A 20 -4.10 9.41 -3.66
N ALA A 21 -2.95 8.92 -3.17
CA ALA A 21 -2.14 9.64 -2.19
C ALA A 21 -1.62 10.98 -2.74
N VAL A 22 -1.15 11.03 -3.98
CA VAL A 22 -0.75 12.27 -4.67
C VAL A 22 -1.93 13.23 -4.83
N ALA A 23 -3.11 12.72 -5.23
CA ALA A 23 -4.30 13.56 -5.35
C ALA A 23 -4.71 14.18 -4.01
N ASN A 24 -4.65 13.41 -2.92
CA ASN A 24 -4.96 13.90 -1.57
C ASN A 24 -3.94 14.94 -1.10
N ALA A 25 -2.66 14.73 -1.39
CA ALA A 25 -1.60 15.68 -1.04
C ALA A 25 -1.78 17.04 -1.72
N VAL A 26 -2.15 17.04 -3.00
CA VAL A 26 -2.41 18.27 -3.76
C VAL A 26 -3.67 18.97 -3.28
N HIS A 27 -4.76 18.22 -3.03
CA HIS A 27 -6.04 18.80 -2.68
C HIS A 27 -6.08 19.34 -1.23
N ASN A 28 -5.49 18.61 -0.28
CA ASN A 28 -5.61 18.96 1.14
C ASN A 28 -4.45 19.81 1.68
N PHE A 29 -3.25 19.66 1.12
CA PHE A 29 -2.03 20.33 1.60
C PHE A 29 -1.41 21.27 0.56
N ASN A 30 -2.06 21.45 -0.60
CA ASN A 30 -1.60 22.32 -1.70
C ASN A 30 -0.15 22.08 -2.14
N PHE A 31 0.36 20.86 -1.96
CA PHE A 31 1.72 20.54 -2.39
C PHE A 31 1.83 20.46 -3.92
N ASN A 32 2.98 20.85 -4.46
CA ASN A 32 3.32 20.66 -5.86
C ASN A 32 3.64 19.20 -6.14
N LYS A 33 3.06 18.63 -7.19
CA LYS A 33 3.21 17.20 -7.56
C LYS A 33 4.66 16.80 -7.81
N ASP A 34 5.46 17.71 -8.35
CA ASP A 34 6.85 17.44 -8.76
C ASP A 34 7.81 17.39 -7.56
N ASP A 35 7.44 18.00 -6.43
CA ASP A 35 8.27 18.07 -5.22
C ASP A 35 8.03 16.89 -4.27
N LEU A 36 7.06 16.02 -4.57
CA LEU A 36 6.70 14.87 -3.74
C LEU A 36 7.59 13.67 -4.02
N PHE A 37 8.03 13.03 -2.93
CA PHE A 37 8.67 11.72 -2.96
C PHE A 37 8.02 10.77 -1.96
N VAL A 38 8.22 9.47 -2.19
CA VAL A 38 7.81 8.42 -1.26
C VAL A 38 8.89 8.30 -0.19
N GLU A 39 8.55 8.65 1.06
CA GLU A 39 9.47 8.53 2.19
C GLU A 39 9.57 7.05 2.62
N GLU A 40 8.42 6.47 2.96
CA GLU A 40 8.35 5.10 3.45
C GLU A 40 7.08 4.40 2.95
N ILE A 41 7.18 3.08 2.78
CA ILE A 41 6.05 2.23 2.44
C ILE A 41 6.07 0.99 3.34
N PHE A 42 4.95 0.75 4.02
CA PHE A 42 4.78 -0.40 4.89
C PHE A 42 3.63 -1.28 4.43
N VAL A 43 3.81 -2.59 4.63
CA VAL A 43 2.79 -3.60 4.35
C VAL A 43 2.61 -4.42 5.62
N ASP A 44 1.58 -4.07 6.36
CA ASP A 44 1.20 -4.74 7.59
C ASP A 44 0.24 -5.90 7.31
N GLU A 45 0.14 -6.80 8.27
CA GLU A 45 -0.85 -7.85 8.24
C GLU A 45 -2.27 -7.31 8.46
N GLY A 46 -3.21 -7.78 7.63
CA GLY A 46 -4.64 -7.53 7.79
C GLY A 46 -5.38 -8.74 8.35
N LEU A 47 -6.70 -8.71 8.27
CA LEU A 47 -7.55 -9.81 8.74
C LEU A 47 -7.22 -11.12 8.01
N ARG A 48 -7.21 -12.22 8.75
CA ARG A 48 -7.05 -13.58 8.21
C ARG A 48 -8.40 -14.28 8.18
N LEU A 49 -8.96 -14.46 6.99
CA LEU A 49 -10.23 -15.16 6.84
C LEU A 49 -10.02 -16.69 6.81
N PRO A 50 -10.62 -17.47 7.71
CA PRO A 50 -10.49 -18.92 7.69
C PRO A 50 -11.35 -19.54 6.58
N ARG A 51 -10.84 -20.59 5.95
CA ARG A 51 -11.55 -21.47 5.01
C ARG A 51 -11.29 -22.91 5.44
N LEU A 52 -12.34 -23.71 5.49
CA LEU A 52 -12.23 -25.14 5.75
C LEU A 52 -11.86 -25.84 4.44
N PHE A 53 -10.92 -26.78 4.50
CA PHE A 53 -10.50 -27.58 3.37
C PHE A 53 -10.65 -29.07 3.73
N PRO A 54 -11.53 -29.82 3.06
CA PRO A 54 -11.77 -31.22 3.38
C PRO A 54 -10.54 -32.07 3.04
N ARG A 55 -10.27 -33.09 3.86
CA ARG A 55 -9.20 -34.08 3.68
C ARG A 55 -9.75 -35.50 3.83
N ALA A 56 -8.90 -36.49 3.50
CA ALA A 56 -9.24 -37.90 3.62
C ALA A 56 -9.58 -38.30 5.07
N LYS A 57 -10.36 -39.38 5.22
CA LYS A 57 -10.78 -39.96 6.51
C LYS A 57 -11.54 -38.97 7.42
N GLY A 58 -12.42 -38.15 6.85
CA GLY A 58 -13.28 -37.22 7.60
C GLY A 58 -12.54 -36.04 8.27
N LYS A 59 -11.28 -35.80 7.91
CA LYS A 59 -10.46 -34.71 8.48
C LYS A 59 -10.70 -33.40 7.74
N THR A 60 -10.48 -32.28 8.42
CA THR A 60 -10.56 -30.94 7.82
C THR A 60 -9.40 -30.08 8.29
N ASP A 61 -8.75 -29.41 7.35
CA ASP A 61 -7.70 -28.43 7.63
C ASP A 61 -8.25 -27.00 7.50
N LYS A 62 -7.59 -26.04 8.17
CA LYS A 62 -7.90 -24.62 8.05
C LYS A 62 -6.91 -23.92 7.12
N ARG A 63 -7.36 -23.50 5.95
CA ARG A 63 -6.60 -22.60 5.06
C ARG A 63 -6.99 -21.14 5.36
N LYS A 64 -6.02 -20.27 5.59
CA LYS A 64 -6.27 -18.83 5.84
C LYS A 64 -6.11 -18.04 4.53
N LYS A 65 -7.10 -17.22 4.16
CA LYS A 65 -6.96 -16.18 3.14
C LYS A 65 -6.44 -14.93 3.86
N ARG A 66 -5.18 -14.57 3.59
CA ARG A 66 -4.50 -13.43 4.23
C ARG A 66 -4.81 -12.16 3.47
N MET A 67 -5.12 -11.08 4.19
CA MET A 67 -5.19 -9.72 3.67
C MET A 67 -3.98 -8.93 4.20
N SER A 68 -3.67 -7.83 3.54
CA SER A 68 -2.59 -6.91 3.92
C SER A 68 -3.11 -5.48 3.98
N ARG A 69 -2.58 -4.68 4.90
CA ARG A 69 -2.84 -3.24 4.98
C ARG A 69 -1.60 -2.50 4.48
N VAL A 70 -1.75 -1.75 3.40
CA VAL A 70 -0.65 -0.96 2.81
C VAL A 70 -0.75 0.48 3.30
N LYS A 71 0.37 1.02 3.79
CA LYS A 71 0.51 2.43 4.18
C LYS A 71 1.62 3.06 3.35
N ILE A 72 1.36 4.24 2.78
CA ILE A 72 2.33 5.02 2.02
C ILE A 72 2.48 6.37 2.70
N PHE A 73 3.72 6.75 3.00
CA PHE A 73 4.09 8.07 3.49
C PHE A 73 4.73 8.86 2.35
N LEU A 74 4.19 10.05 2.10
CA LEU A 74 4.68 10.99 1.09
C LEU A 74 5.22 12.22 1.79
N SER A 75 6.41 12.63 1.40
CA SER A 75 7.09 13.82 1.93
C SER A 75 7.56 14.72 0.79
N SER A 76 7.79 15.99 1.11
CA SER A 76 8.26 17.00 0.14
C SER A 76 9.72 17.35 0.41
N PHE A 77 10.49 17.59 -0.66
CA PHE A 77 11.89 18.02 -0.55
C PHE A 77 12.06 19.43 -0.01
N LYS A 78 11.01 20.26 -0.05
CA LYS A 78 11.01 21.58 0.61
C LYS A 78 10.94 21.38 2.11
N LYS A 79 12.10 21.12 2.70
CA LYS A 79 12.36 21.34 4.12
C LYS A 79 12.34 22.85 4.30
N GLU A 80 11.19 23.42 4.63
CA GLU A 80 11.25 24.70 5.34
C GLU A 80 12.04 24.43 6.61
N ILE A 81 13.18 25.11 6.72
CA ILE A 81 13.93 25.19 7.96
C ILE A 81 13.00 25.87 8.97
N GLN A 82 12.29 25.07 9.76
CA GLN A 82 11.80 25.48 11.07
C GLN A 82 12.69 24.69 12.04
N GLY A 83 13.68 25.28 12.71
CA GLY A 83 13.67 26.63 13.24
C GLY A 83 12.83 26.72 14.52
N MET A 84 12.78 25.64 15.31
CA MET A 84 12.82 25.64 16.78
C MET A 84 13.02 24.22 17.30
#